data_AF-A0A1D7XZD0-F1
#
_entry.id   AF-A0A1D7XZD0-F1
#
_cell.length_a   1.000
_cell.length_b   1.000
_cell.length_c   1.000
_cell.angle_alpha   90.00
_cell.angle_beta   90.00
_cell.angle_gamma   90.00
#
_symmetry.space_group_name_H-M   'P 1'
#
loop_
_entity.id
_entity.type
_entity.pdbx_description
1 polymer ?
#
loop_
_entity_poly.entity_id
_entity_poly.type
_entity_poly.pdbx_seq_one_letter_code
_entity_poly.pdbx_strand_id
1 'polypeptide(L)'
;METTRVKLSEIRIHPLVLKIKKYQPNPFITFSMKHFPKKTAVIVVLRDGIYYIIDGGHRYYSAIEAGNFESLDCIVLDIPDSEILNTRITYNLKTKVHLSEKCFNIEHILGLIGTNQGKRNDLLGMDKLDNENEFGTAGKNRFEIACMLSGLNFSSRTLRKLMSVYDYEKTDNSLGLIDGIDNGTYKIDAAYKLMMSSRDKDDKKRTKEKIKAEAVNKDVWFKVFNQSSVDLSNLKKYRPHIAMFSPTYRTMKKYRNQGEMKYGQEATVEEYIDNSKKFIEALIDIMDENGVIVIIIGESYSGGYKSVITRYEMMLLESGVEIIGKSPWIKSNSTPVILKDFFRPVDETILVCKMKGAKVNFNPKMKKTKEGKKMVKKSHKAKDGTNRFFVQAEETVVSNVIITPVVNDSEYKKYDPDFTHDAPAPMDVYQQFVESYTLPGMTCIDIFCGAGQGLEVFARNGCNAIGVDIDPVSVEFCNKRMNMVLGERTESELQQALIIESEDRLTAAA
;
A
#
# COMPACT_ATOMS: atom_id res chain seq x y z
N MET A 1 -52.73 6.55 12.95
CA MET A 1 -53.44 7.83 12.75
C MET A 1 -54.35 7.65 11.55
N GLU A 2 -55.62 7.95 11.71
CA GLU A 2 -56.59 7.90 10.63
C GLU A 2 -56.27 9.03 9.63
N THR A 3 -56.32 8.72 8.33
CA THR A 3 -56.05 9.68 7.26
C THR A 3 -57.35 10.01 6.53
N THR A 4 -57.66 11.29 6.40
CA THR A 4 -58.81 11.81 5.65
C THR A 4 -58.34 12.31 4.29
N ARG A 5 -59.02 11.93 3.21
CA ARG A 5 -58.71 12.44 1.86
C ARG A 5 -59.44 13.76 1.64
N VAL A 6 -58.70 14.83 1.36
CA VAL A 6 -59.22 16.20 1.22
C VAL A 6 -58.88 16.76 -0.17
N LYS A 7 -59.84 17.40 -0.84
CA LYS A 7 -59.62 18.00 -2.17
C LYS A 7 -58.61 19.13 -2.09
N LEU A 8 -57.75 19.26 -3.11
CA LEU A 8 -56.74 20.34 -3.14
C LEU A 8 -57.37 21.74 -3.01
N SER A 9 -58.57 21.95 -3.56
CA SER A 9 -59.32 23.20 -3.47
C SER A 9 -59.78 23.58 -2.06
N GLU A 10 -59.85 22.61 -1.14
CA GLU A 10 -60.34 22.76 0.24
C GLU A 10 -59.20 22.89 1.25
N ILE A 11 -57.95 22.85 0.78
CA ILE A 11 -56.75 22.91 1.60
C ILE A 11 -56.11 24.29 1.46
N ARG A 12 -55.69 24.89 2.58
CA ARG A 12 -54.90 26.13 2.61
C ARG A 12 -53.70 25.98 3.53
N ILE A 13 -52.65 26.76 3.37
CA ILE A 13 -51.56 26.80 4.38
C ILE A 13 -52.03 27.67 5.55
N HIS A 14 -51.82 27.22 6.79
CA HIS A 14 -52.22 27.99 7.97
C HIS A 14 -51.52 29.37 8.01
N PRO A 15 -52.23 30.49 8.30
CA PRO A 15 -51.65 31.83 8.32
C PRO A 15 -50.42 31.97 9.23
N LEU A 16 -50.44 31.33 10.42
CA LEU A 16 -49.28 31.34 11.33
C LEU A 16 -48.04 30.65 10.73
N VAL A 17 -48.22 29.65 9.87
CA VAL A 17 -47.11 28.95 9.20
C VAL A 17 -46.57 29.78 8.03
N LEU A 18 -47.43 30.52 7.32
CA LEU A 18 -47.00 31.43 6.25
C LEU A 18 -46.13 32.58 6.77
N LYS A 19 -46.28 32.99 8.03
CA LYS A 19 -45.41 34.01 8.66
C LYS A 19 -43.95 33.56 8.76
N ILE A 20 -43.69 32.27 8.87
CA ILE A 20 -42.34 31.72 9.11
C ILE A 20 -41.72 31.06 7.88
N LYS A 21 -42.51 30.59 6.92
CA LYS A 21 -42.00 29.86 5.75
C LYS A 21 -42.88 30.09 4.53
N LYS A 22 -42.25 30.47 3.43
CA LYS A 22 -42.85 30.42 2.10
C LYS A 22 -42.67 29.04 1.51
N TYR A 23 -43.71 28.55 0.84
CA TYR A 23 -43.66 27.30 0.11
C TYR A 23 -43.75 27.60 -1.37
N GLN A 24 -42.98 26.82 -2.12
CA GLN A 24 -43.01 26.75 -3.57
C GLN A 24 -42.95 25.27 -3.93
N PRO A 25 -43.43 24.89 -5.13
CA PRO A 25 -43.26 23.55 -5.63
C PRO A 25 -41.79 23.14 -5.53
N ASN A 26 -41.54 21.91 -5.09
CA ASN A 26 -40.20 21.37 -5.02
C ASN A 26 -40.05 20.39 -6.18
N PRO A 27 -39.15 20.63 -7.15
CA PRO A 27 -39.05 19.82 -8.36
C PRO A 27 -38.94 18.30 -8.10
N PHE A 28 -38.27 17.91 -7.02
CA PHE A 28 -38.10 16.49 -6.66
C PHE A 28 -39.36 15.89 -6.06
N ILE A 29 -40.08 16.64 -5.22
CA ILE A 29 -41.36 16.20 -4.67
C ILE A 29 -42.39 16.13 -5.80
N THR A 30 -42.42 17.12 -6.70
CA THR A 30 -43.30 17.15 -7.89
C THR A 30 -43.04 15.93 -8.77
N PHE A 31 -41.77 15.65 -9.08
CA PHE A 31 -41.38 14.44 -9.79
C PHE A 31 -41.85 13.19 -9.06
N SER A 32 -41.51 13.03 -7.78
CA SER A 32 -41.92 11.86 -7.00
C SER A 32 -43.45 11.70 -6.96
N MET A 33 -44.21 12.78 -6.94
CA MET A 33 -45.67 12.78 -6.98
C MET A 33 -46.23 12.30 -8.32
N LYS A 34 -45.66 12.73 -9.45
CA LYS A 34 -46.05 12.24 -10.78
C LYS A 34 -45.91 10.72 -10.91
N HIS A 35 -44.88 10.15 -10.28
CA HIS A 35 -44.42 8.79 -10.57
C HIS A 35 -44.75 7.75 -9.48
N PHE A 36 -45.02 8.17 -8.24
CA PHE A 36 -45.38 7.25 -7.17
C PHE A 36 -46.57 7.80 -6.36
N PRO A 37 -47.82 7.42 -6.68
CA PRO A 37 -49.02 8.11 -6.20
C PRO A 37 -49.32 7.94 -4.70
N LYS A 38 -48.80 6.89 -4.02
CA LYS A 38 -48.97 6.72 -2.57
C LYS A 38 -47.91 7.53 -1.80
N LYS A 39 -48.35 8.45 -0.94
CA LYS A 39 -47.47 9.42 -0.26
C LYS A 39 -47.80 9.58 1.21
N THR A 40 -46.83 10.12 1.96
CA THR A 40 -47.02 10.55 3.34
C THR A 40 -48.08 11.63 3.40
N ALA A 41 -49.07 11.45 4.28
CA ALA A 41 -50.14 12.41 4.50
C ALA A 41 -49.59 13.78 4.95
N VAL A 42 -50.26 14.86 4.55
CA VAL A 42 -49.99 16.21 5.07
C VAL A 42 -50.67 16.40 6.42
N ILE A 43 -50.10 17.23 7.28
CA ILE A 43 -50.64 17.47 8.62
C ILE A 43 -51.47 18.74 8.59
N VAL A 44 -52.74 18.66 8.98
CA VAL A 44 -53.70 19.75 8.89
C VAL A 44 -54.46 19.96 10.20
N VAL A 45 -55.02 21.15 10.39
CA VAL A 45 -56.04 21.46 11.40
C VAL A 45 -57.31 21.92 10.68
N LEU A 46 -58.49 21.57 11.21
CA LEU A 46 -59.77 22.02 10.64
C LEU A 46 -60.25 23.29 11.37
N ARG A 47 -60.53 24.36 10.64
CA ARG A 47 -61.11 25.61 11.15
C ARG A 47 -62.15 26.12 10.18
N ASP A 48 -63.37 26.39 10.66
CA ASP A 48 -64.45 26.97 9.87
C ASP A 48 -64.69 26.22 8.53
N GLY A 49 -64.59 24.89 8.56
CA GLY A 49 -64.75 24.04 7.38
C GLY A 49 -63.56 24.01 6.40
N ILE A 50 -62.44 24.68 6.71
CA ILE A 50 -61.23 24.73 5.88
C ILE A 50 -60.11 23.90 6.53
N TYR A 51 -59.45 23.06 5.75
CA TYR A 51 -58.28 22.30 6.18
C TYR A 51 -57.01 23.14 6.02
N TYR A 52 -56.41 23.52 7.15
CA TYR A 52 -55.19 24.32 7.17
C TYR A 52 -53.94 23.45 7.40
N ILE A 53 -53.04 23.40 6.43
CA ILE A 53 -51.74 22.72 6.53
C ILE A 53 -50.87 23.41 7.58
N ILE A 54 -50.37 22.59 8.51
CA ILE A 54 -49.33 22.97 9.46
C ILE A 54 -47.97 22.36 9.11
N ASP A 55 -47.95 21.17 8.48
CA ASP A 55 -46.75 20.53 7.93
C ASP A 55 -47.03 19.81 6.59
N GLY A 56 -46.07 19.85 5.66
CA GLY A 56 -46.23 19.30 4.32
C GLY A 56 -46.55 20.33 3.22
N GLY A 57 -46.35 21.63 3.45
CA GLY A 57 -46.66 22.68 2.47
C GLY A 57 -45.96 22.53 1.11
N HIS A 58 -44.72 22.02 1.05
CA HIS A 58 -44.07 21.73 -0.24
C HIS A 58 -44.79 20.61 -1.00
N ARG A 59 -45.32 19.59 -0.31
CA ARG A 59 -46.12 18.52 -0.94
C ARG A 59 -47.39 19.08 -1.54
N TYR A 60 -48.08 19.99 -0.86
CA TYR A 60 -49.26 20.66 -1.40
C TYR A 60 -48.99 21.39 -2.72
N TYR A 61 -48.00 22.28 -2.75
CA TYR A 61 -47.65 23.00 -3.98
C TYR A 61 -47.10 22.09 -5.08
N SER A 62 -46.37 21.04 -4.71
CA SER A 62 -45.86 20.06 -5.68
C SER A 62 -46.97 19.19 -6.26
N ALA A 63 -48.04 18.90 -5.50
CA ALA A 63 -49.21 18.17 -5.98
C ALA A 63 -50.01 19.00 -7.01
N ILE A 64 -50.14 20.30 -6.76
CA ILE A 64 -50.74 21.24 -7.72
C ILE A 64 -49.91 21.29 -9.00
N GLU A 65 -48.59 21.43 -8.90
CA GLU A 65 -47.70 21.47 -10.06
C GLU A 65 -47.67 20.15 -10.83
N ALA A 66 -47.74 19.01 -10.14
CA ALA A 66 -47.76 17.69 -10.77
C ALA A 66 -49.00 17.48 -11.65
N GLY A 67 -50.12 18.13 -11.32
CA GLY A 67 -51.35 18.16 -12.13
C GLY A 67 -52.16 16.86 -12.16
N ASN A 68 -51.66 15.77 -11.58
CA ASN A 68 -52.30 14.45 -11.55
C ASN A 68 -52.95 14.10 -10.19
N PHE A 69 -53.14 15.07 -9.30
CA PHE A 69 -53.77 14.88 -7.99
C PHE A 69 -55.00 15.79 -7.85
N GLU A 70 -56.15 15.20 -7.49
CA GLU A 70 -57.36 15.96 -7.12
C GLU A 70 -57.45 16.20 -5.60
N SER A 71 -56.78 15.36 -4.81
CA SER A 71 -56.86 15.35 -3.35
C SER A 71 -55.54 14.90 -2.71
N LEU A 72 -55.32 15.28 -1.45
CA LEU A 72 -54.24 14.77 -0.61
C LEU A 72 -54.80 14.01 0.59
N ASP A 73 -54.07 12.99 1.02
CA ASP A 73 -54.32 12.34 2.29
C ASP A 73 -53.81 13.26 3.41
N CYS A 74 -54.64 13.50 4.41
CA CYS A 74 -54.43 14.45 5.49
C CYS A 74 -54.57 13.75 6.84
N ILE A 75 -53.68 14.06 7.79
CA ILE A 75 -53.88 13.75 9.21
C ILE A 75 -54.40 15.01 9.86
N VAL A 76 -55.64 14.95 10.35
CA VAL A 76 -56.30 16.07 11.02
C VAL A 76 -55.93 16.05 12.50
N LEU A 77 -55.33 17.13 12.98
CA LEU A 77 -55.04 17.32 14.40
C LEU A 77 -56.09 18.23 15.02
N ASP A 78 -56.62 17.80 16.17
CA ASP A 78 -57.45 18.62 17.04
C ASP A 78 -56.56 19.27 18.11
N ILE A 79 -56.04 20.45 17.77
CA ILE A 79 -55.16 21.25 18.64
C ILE A 79 -55.58 22.72 18.55
N PRO A 80 -55.41 23.55 19.59
CA PRO A 80 -55.67 24.98 19.51
C PRO A 80 -54.60 25.73 18.70
N ASP A 81 -54.93 26.92 18.20
CA ASP A 81 -54.03 27.73 17.37
C ASP A 81 -52.72 28.13 18.08
N SER A 82 -52.77 28.27 19.40
CA SER A 82 -51.60 28.53 20.26
C SER A 82 -50.55 27.42 20.21
N GLU A 83 -50.94 26.19 19.87
CA GLU A 83 -50.04 25.03 19.81
C GLU A 83 -49.50 24.75 18.41
N ILE A 84 -50.09 25.33 17.36
CA ILE A 84 -49.75 25.04 15.96
C ILE A 84 -48.24 25.15 15.68
N LEU A 85 -47.58 26.21 16.18
CA LEU A 85 -46.15 26.40 15.94
C LEU A 85 -45.30 25.39 16.72
N ASN A 86 -45.67 25.07 17.96
CA ASN A 86 -44.97 24.07 18.78
C ASN A 86 -45.10 22.69 18.16
N THR A 87 -46.32 22.29 17.80
CA THR A 87 -46.59 21.03 17.09
C THR A 87 -45.79 20.96 15.79
N ARG A 88 -45.78 22.03 15.00
CA ARG A 88 -44.98 22.09 13.77
C ARG A 88 -43.48 21.91 14.03
N ILE A 89 -42.92 22.54 15.06
CA ILE A 89 -41.50 22.37 15.42
C ILE A 89 -41.24 20.89 15.68
N THR A 90 -42.09 20.23 16.47
CA THR A 90 -41.99 18.80 16.76
C THR A 90 -42.09 17.92 15.50
N TYR A 91 -43.03 18.18 14.59
CA TYR A 91 -43.15 17.44 13.32
C TYR A 91 -41.92 17.63 12.39
N ASN A 92 -41.23 18.77 12.49
CA ASN A 92 -40.00 19.06 11.76
C ASN A 92 -38.74 18.49 12.42
N LEU A 93 -38.81 18.02 13.67
CA LEU A 93 -37.70 17.29 14.27
C LEU A 93 -37.48 15.99 13.47
N LYS A 94 -36.31 15.89 12.86
CA LYS A 94 -35.82 14.70 12.17
C LYS A 94 -34.47 14.32 12.73
N THR A 95 -34.25 13.04 12.96
CA THR A 95 -32.91 12.53 13.20
C THR A 95 -32.07 12.73 11.95
N LYS A 96 -30.78 13.04 12.14
CA LYS A 96 -29.82 13.03 11.03
C LYS A 96 -29.70 11.57 10.57
N VAL A 97 -30.11 11.30 9.34
CA VAL A 97 -29.91 9.99 8.71
C VAL A 97 -28.41 9.74 8.59
N HIS A 98 -27.95 8.62 9.14
CA HIS A 98 -26.54 8.22 9.09
C HIS A 98 -26.09 7.99 7.64
N LEU A 99 -24.83 8.29 7.34
CA LEU A 99 -24.32 8.17 5.98
C LEU A 99 -24.42 6.74 5.42
N SER A 100 -24.24 5.70 6.24
CA SER A 100 -24.41 4.30 5.80
C SER A 100 -25.84 4.01 5.33
N GLU A 101 -26.86 4.51 6.03
CA GLU A 101 -28.26 4.37 5.64
C GLU A 101 -28.54 5.12 4.32
N LYS A 102 -27.97 6.32 4.15
CA LYS A 102 -28.05 7.04 2.87
C LYS A 102 -27.44 6.22 1.74
N CYS A 103 -26.26 5.63 1.94
CA CYS A 103 -25.60 4.80 0.94
C CYS A 103 -26.43 3.56 0.59
N PHE A 104 -27.00 2.89 1.58
CA PHE A 104 -27.90 1.76 1.37
C PHE A 104 -29.14 2.14 0.55
N ASN A 105 -29.79 3.27 0.88
CA ASN A 105 -30.92 3.79 0.12
C ASN A 105 -30.53 4.12 -1.33
N ILE A 106 -29.35 4.68 -1.54
CA ILE A 106 -28.83 4.98 -2.89
C ILE A 106 -28.53 3.71 -3.67
N GLU A 107 -27.92 2.69 -3.03
CA GLU A 107 -27.70 1.39 -3.64
C GLU A 107 -29.01 0.77 -4.11
N HIS A 108 -30.06 0.82 -3.28
CA HIS A 108 -31.38 0.35 -3.66
C HIS A 108 -31.96 1.14 -4.86
N ILE A 109 -31.90 2.47 -4.81
CA ILE A 109 -32.33 3.35 -5.93
C ILE A 109 -31.57 2.99 -7.21
N LEU A 110 -30.25 2.83 -7.13
CA LEU A 110 -29.41 2.46 -8.26
C LEU A 110 -29.80 1.07 -8.80
N GLY A 111 -30.06 0.10 -7.93
CA GLY A 111 -30.54 -1.24 -8.32
C GLY A 111 -31.85 -1.18 -9.10
N LEU A 112 -32.78 -0.34 -8.68
CA LEU A 112 -34.04 -0.12 -9.39
C LEU A 112 -33.87 0.57 -10.76
N ILE A 113 -32.93 1.53 -10.89
CA ILE A 113 -32.65 2.23 -12.16
C ILE A 113 -32.00 1.29 -13.21
N GLY A 114 -31.17 0.33 -12.79
CA GLY A 114 -30.48 -0.61 -13.67
C GLY A 114 -29.26 -0.03 -14.43
N THR A 115 -28.61 -0.86 -15.26
CA THR A 115 -27.34 -0.54 -15.97
C THR A 115 -27.46 -0.30 -17.48
N ASN A 116 -28.48 -0.83 -18.17
CA ASN A 116 -28.94 -0.50 -19.55
C ASN A 116 -29.89 -1.56 -20.15
N GLN A 117 -30.03 -2.74 -19.55
CA GLN A 117 -31.03 -3.77 -19.91
C GLN A 117 -31.66 -4.32 -18.62
N GLY A 118 -33.00 -4.33 -18.53
CA GLY A 118 -33.73 -4.77 -17.34
C GLY A 118 -34.19 -3.63 -16.41
N LYS A 119 -34.44 -2.43 -16.93
CA LYS A 119 -35.00 -1.32 -16.16
C LYS A 119 -36.38 -1.72 -15.59
N ARG A 120 -36.49 -1.84 -14.27
CA ARG A 120 -37.80 -1.84 -13.59
C ARG A 120 -38.28 -0.41 -13.38
N ASN A 121 -38.42 0.30 -14.51
CA ASN A 121 -38.92 1.67 -14.55
C ASN A 121 -40.30 1.79 -13.92
N ASP A 122 -41.08 0.70 -13.93
CA ASP A 122 -42.39 0.56 -13.30
C ASP A 122 -42.37 0.85 -11.79
N LEU A 123 -41.33 0.38 -11.08
CA LEU A 123 -41.22 0.57 -9.64
C LEU A 123 -40.76 1.97 -9.25
N LEU A 124 -40.09 2.67 -10.16
CA LEU A 124 -39.62 4.04 -9.95
C LEU A 124 -40.53 5.10 -10.60
N GLY A 125 -41.59 4.64 -11.27
CA GLY A 125 -42.42 5.41 -12.21
C GLY A 125 -41.64 6.08 -13.34
N MET A 126 -40.43 5.64 -13.65
CA MET A 126 -39.49 6.26 -14.59
C MET A 126 -39.78 5.92 -16.07
N ASP A 127 -41.05 5.81 -16.44
CA ASP A 127 -41.48 5.34 -17.77
C ASP A 127 -41.15 6.32 -18.91
N LYS A 128 -40.78 7.57 -18.57
CA LYS A 128 -40.53 8.68 -19.51
C LYS A 128 -39.19 9.39 -19.29
N LEU A 129 -38.15 8.67 -18.85
CA LEU A 129 -36.81 9.22 -18.61
C LEU A 129 -36.21 9.97 -19.83
N ASP A 130 -36.64 9.63 -21.04
CA ASP A 130 -36.15 10.22 -22.31
C ASP A 130 -37.03 11.37 -22.85
N ASN A 131 -38.06 11.81 -22.10
CA ASN A 131 -38.97 12.87 -22.54
C ASN A 131 -38.42 14.27 -22.21
N GLU A 132 -38.05 15.03 -23.24
CA GLU A 132 -37.41 16.35 -23.14
C GLU A 132 -38.23 17.39 -22.34
N ASN A 133 -39.56 17.24 -22.30
CA ASN A 133 -40.49 18.17 -21.67
C ASN A 133 -40.62 18.02 -20.14
N GLU A 134 -40.14 16.92 -19.53
CA GLU A 134 -40.29 16.70 -18.08
C GLU A 134 -39.06 17.08 -17.24
N PHE A 135 -37.86 17.13 -17.83
CA PHE A 135 -36.63 17.34 -17.05
C PHE A 135 -35.61 18.34 -17.59
N GLY A 136 -35.79 18.83 -18.82
CA GLY A 136 -34.77 19.61 -19.53
C GLY A 136 -33.51 18.77 -19.79
N THR A 137 -33.12 18.70 -21.07
CA THR A 137 -31.98 17.94 -21.61
C THR A 137 -32.00 16.44 -21.30
N ALA A 138 -32.29 15.65 -22.34
CA ALA A 138 -31.89 14.25 -22.44
C ALA A 138 -30.41 14.07 -22.02
N GLY A 139 -30.09 13.05 -21.21
CA GLY A 139 -28.70 12.66 -20.94
C GLY A 139 -28.20 12.65 -19.49
N LYS A 140 -29.06 12.75 -18.46
CA LYS A 140 -28.62 12.68 -17.05
C LYS A 140 -28.23 11.24 -16.65
N ASN A 141 -27.02 11.07 -16.11
CA ASN A 141 -26.49 9.76 -15.71
C ASN A 141 -27.26 9.19 -14.50
N ARG A 142 -27.40 7.85 -14.35
CA ARG A 142 -28.09 7.20 -13.21
C ARG A 142 -27.67 7.70 -11.82
N PHE A 143 -26.41 8.11 -11.65
CA PHE A 143 -25.91 8.69 -10.40
C PHE A 143 -26.41 10.12 -10.16
N GLU A 144 -26.69 10.89 -11.21
CA GLU A 144 -27.33 12.20 -11.09
C GLU A 144 -28.78 12.05 -10.66
N ILE A 145 -29.49 11.09 -11.26
CA ILE A 145 -30.85 10.72 -10.86
C ILE A 145 -30.87 10.27 -9.39
N ALA A 146 -29.93 9.43 -8.96
CA ALA A 146 -29.81 9.01 -7.57
C ALA A 146 -29.52 10.20 -6.62
N CYS A 147 -28.60 11.11 -6.97
CA CYS A 147 -28.38 12.34 -6.18
C CYS A 147 -29.67 13.14 -6.01
N MET A 148 -30.43 13.31 -7.09
CA MET A 148 -31.70 14.04 -7.11
C MET A 148 -32.75 13.38 -6.23
N LEU A 149 -32.98 12.08 -6.39
CA LEU A 149 -33.96 11.31 -5.62
C LEU A 149 -33.63 11.27 -4.12
N SER A 150 -32.34 11.24 -3.77
CA SER A 150 -31.88 11.22 -2.39
C SER A 150 -31.69 12.62 -1.77
N GLY A 151 -32.00 13.70 -2.51
CA GLY A 151 -31.84 15.07 -2.03
C GLY A 151 -30.39 15.44 -1.66
N LEU A 152 -29.41 14.81 -2.31
CA LEU A 152 -27.99 15.00 -2.02
C LEU A 152 -27.48 16.27 -2.68
N ASN A 153 -26.88 17.16 -1.89
CA ASN A 153 -26.32 18.42 -2.36
C ASN A 153 -24.87 18.29 -2.85
N PHE A 154 -24.58 17.30 -3.69
CA PHE A 154 -23.27 17.13 -4.34
C PHE A 154 -23.39 16.40 -5.69
N SER A 155 -22.34 16.52 -6.51
CA SER A 155 -22.31 15.98 -7.87
C SER A 155 -22.32 14.45 -7.93
N SER A 156 -22.74 13.91 -9.08
CA SER A 156 -22.67 12.47 -9.36
C SER A 156 -21.26 11.88 -9.22
N ARG A 157 -20.22 12.67 -9.49
CA ARG A 157 -18.82 12.28 -9.28
C ARG A 157 -18.52 12.05 -7.80
N THR A 158 -19.00 12.94 -6.92
CA THR A 158 -18.84 12.80 -5.47
C THR A 158 -19.64 11.60 -4.96
N LEU A 159 -20.83 11.36 -5.51
CA LEU A 159 -21.62 10.18 -5.16
C LEU A 159 -20.89 8.87 -5.50
N ARG A 160 -20.31 8.76 -6.69
CA ARG A 160 -19.53 7.57 -7.07
C ARG A 160 -18.42 7.28 -6.08
N LYS A 161 -17.68 8.31 -5.64
CA LYS A 161 -16.61 8.17 -4.63
C LYS A 161 -17.16 7.68 -3.29
N LEU A 162 -18.29 8.25 -2.84
CA LEU A 162 -18.96 7.82 -1.62
C LEU A 162 -19.37 6.35 -1.69
N MET A 163 -20.02 5.94 -2.79
CA MET A 163 -20.41 4.54 -3.00
C MET A 163 -19.20 3.60 -3.07
N SER A 164 -18.10 4.01 -3.71
CA SER A 164 -16.88 3.20 -3.71
C SER A 164 -16.31 2.98 -2.31
N VAL A 165 -16.34 4.01 -1.45
CA VAL A 165 -15.92 3.88 -0.04
C VAL A 165 -16.88 2.95 0.71
N TYR A 166 -18.19 3.12 0.52
CA TYR A 166 -19.19 2.27 1.15
C TYR A 166 -19.04 0.80 0.76
N ASP A 167 -18.87 0.52 -0.54
CA ASP A 167 -18.68 -0.85 -1.04
C ASP A 167 -17.38 -1.47 -0.55
N TYR A 168 -16.29 -0.68 -0.45
CA TYR A 168 -15.05 -1.12 0.17
C TYR A 168 -15.27 -1.56 1.64
N GLU A 169 -16.01 -0.76 2.42
CA GLU A 169 -16.26 -1.05 3.84
C GLU A 169 -17.25 -2.18 4.11
N LYS A 170 -17.99 -2.64 3.10
CA LYS A 170 -18.75 -3.90 3.20
C LYS A 170 -17.83 -5.10 3.37
N THR A 171 -16.67 -5.07 2.70
CA THR A 171 -15.67 -6.14 2.75
C THR A 171 -14.61 -5.91 3.82
N ASP A 172 -14.25 -4.66 4.05
CA ASP A 172 -13.21 -4.27 5.01
C ASP A 172 -13.54 -2.94 5.68
N ASN A 173 -14.11 -3.03 6.89
CA ASN A 173 -14.48 -1.87 7.70
C ASN A 173 -13.37 -1.39 8.65
N SER A 174 -12.13 -1.90 8.51
CA SER A 174 -11.04 -1.62 9.48
C SER A 174 -10.65 -0.13 9.58
N LEU A 175 -10.99 0.67 8.56
CA LEU A 175 -10.64 2.08 8.49
C LEU A 175 -11.71 3.04 9.04
N GLY A 176 -12.96 2.62 9.16
CA GLY A 176 -14.08 3.46 9.64
C GLY A 176 -14.28 4.74 8.82
N LEU A 177 -14.12 4.65 7.49
CA LEU A 177 -14.22 5.75 6.53
C LEU A 177 -15.63 6.34 6.44
N ILE A 178 -16.68 5.53 6.42
CA ILE A 178 -18.05 6.04 6.38
C ILE A 178 -18.38 6.81 7.66
N ASP A 179 -18.01 6.27 8.83
CA ASP A 179 -18.20 6.94 10.12
C ASP A 179 -17.39 8.23 10.21
N GLY A 180 -16.15 8.22 9.69
CA GLY A 180 -15.30 9.40 9.61
C GLY A 180 -15.83 10.51 8.69
N ILE A 181 -16.62 10.16 7.67
CA ILE A 181 -17.36 11.15 6.88
C ILE A 181 -18.58 11.64 7.68
N ASP A 182 -19.35 10.73 8.29
CA ASP A 182 -20.58 11.08 8.98
C ASP A 182 -20.33 12.03 10.18
N ASN A 183 -19.28 11.77 10.95
CA ASN A 183 -18.87 12.62 12.07
C ASN A 183 -18.07 13.88 11.67
N GLY A 184 -17.81 14.08 10.38
CA GLY A 184 -17.12 15.26 9.86
C GLY A 184 -15.59 15.27 10.03
N THR A 185 -14.97 14.13 10.36
CA THR A 185 -13.50 14.02 10.46
C THR A 185 -12.83 14.35 9.12
N TYR A 186 -13.41 13.90 8.01
CA TYR A 186 -12.94 14.22 6.66
C TYR A 186 -14.05 14.24 5.61
N LYS A 187 -13.79 14.95 4.51
CA LYS A 187 -14.69 14.99 3.35
C LYS A 187 -14.64 13.66 2.58
N ILE A 188 -15.67 13.37 1.80
CA ILE A 188 -15.79 12.18 0.93
C ILE A 188 -14.53 11.98 0.06
N ASP A 189 -13.99 13.05 -0.55
CA ASP A 189 -12.79 12.96 -1.39
C ASP A 189 -11.55 12.48 -0.61
N ALA A 190 -11.40 12.93 0.63
CA ALA A 190 -10.30 12.51 1.48
C ALA A 190 -10.46 11.05 1.94
N ALA A 191 -11.67 10.63 2.30
CA ALA A 191 -11.98 9.22 2.60
C ALA A 191 -11.68 8.31 1.40
N TYR A 192 -12.10 8.72 0.20
CA TYR A 192 -11.80 7.98 -1.04
C TYR A 192 -10.30 7.86 -1.29
N LYS A 193 -9.51 8.93 -1.05
CA LYS A 193 -8.03 8.86 -1.16
C LYS A 193 -7.42 7.92 -0.13
N LEU A 194 -7.94 7.88 1.10
CA LEU A 194 -7.49 6.93 2.12
C LEU A 194 -7.80 5.49 1.70
N MET A 195 -9.01 5.21 1.21
CA MET A 195 -9.38 3.90 0.63
C MET A 195 -8.41 3.47 -0.48
N MET A 196 -8.16 4.35 -1.46
CA MET A 196 -7.21 4.07 -2.55
C MET A 196 -5.80 3.79 -2.02
N SER A 197 -5.35 4.54 -1.01
CA SER A 197 -4.06 4.30 -0.36
C SER A 197 -4.02 2.98 0.41
N SER A 198 -5.14 2.49 0.94
CA SER A 198 -5.20 1.16 1.54
C SER A 198 -5.05 0.09 0.48
N ARG A 199 -5.82 0.17 -0.62
CA ARG A 199 -5.77 -0.80 -1.71
C ARG A 199 -4.37 -0.94 -2.29
N ASP A 200 -3.68 0.17 -2.55
CA ASP A 200 -2.28 0.16 -3.03
C ASP A 200 -1.33 -0.57 -2.06
N LYS A 201 -1.54 -0.45 -0.75
CA LYS A 201 -0.74 -1.15 0.26
C LYS A 201 -1.06 -2.64 0.31
N ASP A 202 -2.33 -3.00 0.19
CA ASP A 202 -2.79 -4.38 0.16
C ASP A 202 -2.29 -5.08 -1.13
N ASP A 203 -2.30 -4.39 -2.28
CA ASP A 203 -1.74 -4.86 -3.56
C ASP A 203 -0.23 -5.12 -3.46
N LYS A 204 0.52 -4.21 -2.83
CA LYS A 204 1.97 -4.37 -2.59
C LYS A 204 2.27 -5.55 -1.66
N LYS A 205 1.45 -5.76 -0.62
CA LYS A 205 1.56 -6.90 0.29
C LYS A 205 1.37 -8.22 -0.46
N ARG A 206 0.27 -8.35 -1.23
CA ARG A 206 -0.01 -9.51 -2.08
C ARG A 206 1.10 -9.79 -3.09
N THR A 207 1.61 -8.74 -3.75
CA THR A 207 2.71 -8.88 -4.72
C THR A 207 3.96 -9.47 -4.05
N LYS A 208 4.30 -9.02 -2.83
CA LYS A 208 5.43 -9.53 -2.07
C LYS A 208 5.24 -10.98 -1.63
N GLU A 209 4.04 -11.35 -1.20
CA GLU A 209 3.68 -12.73 -0.83
C GLU A 209 3.80 -13.66 -2.03
N LYS A 210 3.33 -13.22 -3.21
CA LYS A 210 3.50 -13.95 -4.48
C LYS A 210 4.97 -14.15 -4.86
N ILE A 211 5.80 -13.11 -4.73
CA ILE A 211 7.25 -13.21 -5.00
C ILE A 211 7.90 -14.27 -4.10
N LYS A 212 7.54 -14.29 -2.80
CA LYS A 212 8.05 -15.30 -1.86
C LYS A 212 7.60 -16.72 -2.21
N ALA A 213 6.33 -16.89 -2.58
CA ALA A 213 5.81 -18.19 -3.01
C ALA A 213 6.53 -18.68 -4.28
N GLU A 214 6.76 -17.79 -5.25
CA GLU A 214 7.50 -18.13 -6.46
C GLU A 214 8.97 -18.50 -6.15
N ALA A 215 9.61 -17.80 -5.21
CA ALA A 215 11.00 -18.08 -4.82
C ALA A 215 11.21 -19.53 -4.34
N VAL A 216 10.28 -20.06 -3.55
CA VAL A 216 10.33 -21.42 -3.01
C VAL A 216 10.19 -22.47 -4.11
N ASN A 217 9.31 -22.23 -5.08
CA ASN A 217 9.02 -23.16 -6.18
C ASN A 217 10.01 -23.04 -7.35
N LYS A 218 10.92 -22.07 -7.33
CA LYS A 218 11.83 -21.80 -8.45
C LYS A 218 12.96 -22.82 -8.48
N ASP A 219 13.12 -23.53 -9.59
CA ASP A 219 14.34 -24.30 -9.83
C ASP A 219 15.53 -23.35 -10.06
N VAL A 220 16.61 -23.54 -9.29
CA VAL A 220 17.79 -22.66 -9.29
C VAL A 220 19.05 -23.49 -9.44
N TRP A 221 20.05 -22.92 -10.10
CA TRP A 221 21.37 -23.51 -10.21
C TRP A 221 22.42 -22.65 -9.50
N PHE A 222 23.56 -23.25 -9.18
CA PHE A 222 24.72 -22.53 -8.69
C PHE A 222 26.01 -22.91 -9.44
N LYS A 223 26.99 -22.01 -9.46
CA LYS A 223 28.35 -22.26 -9.96
C LYS A 223 29.35 -21.54 -9.08
N VAL A 224 30.40 -22.24 -8.65
CA VAL A 224 31.51 -21.65 -7.88
C VAL A 224 32.79 -21.77 -8.68
N PHE A 225 33.53 -20.68 -8.81
CA PHE A 225 34.76 -20.60 -9.60
C PHE A 225 35.95 -20.30 -8.70
N ASN A 226 36.99 -21.14 -8.79
CA ASN A 226 38.28 -20.85 -8.17
C ASN A 226 39.14 -20.01 -9.11
N GLN A 227 39.01 -18.68 -9.02
CA GLN A 227 39.75 -17.74 -9.86
C GLN A 227 39.88 -16.37 -9.17
N SER A 228 40.73 -15.50 -9.73
CA SER A 228 40.80 -14.10 -9.31
C SER A 228 39.64 -13.30 -9.88
N SER A 229 39.00 -12.46 -9.07
CA SER A 229 37.93 -11.57 -9.50
C SER A 229 38.40 -10.33 -10.27
N VAL A 230 39.72 -10.19 -10.51
CA VAL A 230 40.27 -9.18 -11.43
C VAL A 230 39.94 -9.52 -12.89
N ASP A 231 39.69 -10.80 -13.20
CA ASP A 231 39.19 -11.23 -14.50
C ASP A 231 37.91 -12.05 -14.33
N LEU A 232 36.79 -11.46 -14.76
CA LEU A 232 35.47 -12.09 -14.76
C LEU A 232 34.94 -12.31 -16.17
N SER A 233 35.77 -12.12 -17.21
CA SER A 233 35.35 -12.14 -18.62
C SER A 233 34.64 -13.44 -19.03
N ASN A 234 35.05 -14.57 -18.45
CA ASN A 234 34.43 -15.88 -18.64
C ASN A 234 32.97 -15.97 -18.12
N LEU A 235 32.56 -15.02 -17.28
CA LEU A 235 31.24 -14.95 -16.67
C LEU A 235 30.29 -13.95 -17.36
N LYS A 236 30.77 -13.20 -18.36
CA LYS A 236 29.97 -12.19 -19.09
C LYS A 236 28.64 -12.71 -19.63
N LYS A 237 28.61 -13.97 -20.07
CA LYS A 237 27.40 -14.65 -20.58
C LYS A 237 26.26 -14.77 -19.56
N TYR A 238 26.55 -14.67 -18.26
CA TYR A 238 25.54 -14.85 -17.20
C TYR A 238 24.78 -13.57 -16.84
N ARG A 239 25.31 -12.38 -17.19
CA ARG A 239 24.71 -11.07 -16.91
C ARG A 239 24.05 -10.98 -15.52
N PRO A 240 24.84 -11.00 -14.42
CA PRO A 240 24.26 -10.98 -13.09
C PRO A 240 23.43 -9.71 -12.84
N HIS A 241 22.27 -9.88 -12.21
CA HIS A 241 21.33 -8.80 -11.88
C HIS A 241 21.68 -8.15 -10.54
N ILE A 242 22.30 -8.90 -9.65
CA ILE A 242 22.84 -8.38 -8.39
C ILE A 242 24.24 -8.94 -8.17
N ALA A 243 25.12 -8.07 -7.68
CA ALA A 243 26.36 -8.47 -7.05
C ALA A 243 26.30 -8.08 -5.57
N MET A 244 26.60 -9.00 -4.66
CA MET A 244 26.72 -8.67 -3.25
C MET A 244 27.92 -9.37 -2.64
N PHE A 245 28.83 -8.59 -2.07
CA PHE A 245 30.11 -9.11 -1.58
C PHE A 245 30.71 -8.19 -0.51
N SER A 246 31.71 -8.72 0.20
CA SER A 246 32.58 -7.97 1.10
C SER A 246 34.04 -8.10 0.64
N PRO A 247 34.70 -7.04 0.15
CA PRO A 247 36.12 -7.11 -0.20
C PRO A 247 36.99 -7.34 1.04
N THR A 248 38.24 -7.76 0.85
CA THR A 248 39.21 -7.84 1.95
C THR A 248 39.51 -6.45 2.49
N TYR A 249 39.29 -6.19 3.78
CA TYR A 249 39.55 -4.87 4.34
C TYR A 249 41.04 -4.61 4.56
N ARG A 250 41.47 -3.41 4.18
CA ARG A 250 42.86 -2.97 4.27
C ARG A 250 43.41 -3.12 5.69
N THR A 251 44.53 -3.82 5.82
CA THR A 251 45.33 -4.05 7.04
C THR A 251 44.59 -4.74 8.19
N MET A 252 43.42 -5.33 7.95
CA MET A 252 42.62 -5.95 9.03
C MET A 252 42.98 -7.42 9.28
N LYS A 253 43.17 -8.20 8.22
CA LYS A 253 43.48 -9.64 8.30
C LYS A 253 44.44 -10.07 7.19
N LYS A 254 45.17 -11.15 7.45
CA LYS A 254 45.98 -11.85 6.44
C LYS A 254 45.21 -13.06 5.97
N TYR A 255 44.65 -12.98 4.77
CA TYR A 255 43.91 -14.09 4.17
C TYR A 255 44.87 -15.10 3.52
N ARG A 256 44.55 -16.38 3.63
CA ARG A 256 45.29 -17.47 2.97
C ARG A 256 45.09 -17.43 1.46
N ASN A 257 45.98 -18.11 0.74
CA ASN A 257 45.84 -18.44 -0.69
C ASN A 257 45.56 -17.25 -1.64
N GLN A 258 45.95 -16.04 -1.26
CA GLN A 258 45.92 -14.89 -2.17
C GLN A 258 46.97 -15.05 -3.29
N GLY A 259 46.66 -14.50 -4.47
CA GLY A 259 47.58 -14.44 -5.61
C GLY A 259 48.77 -13.50 -5.39
N GLU A 260 49.39 -13.04 -6.48
CA GLU A 260 50.49 -12.07 -6.42
C GLU A 260 50.04 -10.75 -5.78
N MET A 261 48.86 -10.27 -6.16
CA MET A 261 48.22 -9.13 -5.52
C MET A 261 47.70 -9.54 -4.14
N LYS A 262 48.37 -9.07 -3.09
CA LYS A 262 47.96 -9.30 -1.70
C LYS A 262 46.86 -8.33 -1.27
N TYR A 263 45.65 -8.53 -1.80
CA TYR A 263 44.52 -7.62 -1.59
C TYR A 263 44.20 -7.45 -0.10
N GLY A 264 44.09 -6.19 0.34
CA GLY A 264 43.90 -5.84 1.74
C GLY A 264 45.20 -5.78 2.56
N GLN A 265 46.38 -5.98 1.97
CA GLN A 265 47.70 -5.83 2.62
C GLN A 265 48.56 -4.74 1.98
N GLU A 266 47.96 -3.84 1.20
CA GLU A 266 48.63 -2.77 0.47
C GLU A 266 49.33 -1.77 1.40
N ALA A 267 50.46 -1.24 0.94
CA ALA A 267 51.28 -0.33 1.73
C ALA A 267 50.60 1.03 1.96
N THR A 268 49.77 1.46 1.01
CA THR A 268 49.02 2.73 1.07
C THR A 268 47.52 2.54 0.90
N VAL A 269 46.74 3.55 1.27
CA VAL A 269 45.28 3.55 1.02
C VAL A 269 45.00 3.68 -0.48
N GLU A 270 45.79 4.47 -1.19
CA GLU A 270 45.65 4.67 -2.64
C GLU A 270 45.80 3.36 -3.40
N GLU A 271 46.86 2.60 -3.12
CA GLU A 271 47.09 1.30 -3.74
C GLU A 271 45.95 0.30 -3.47
N TYR A 272 45.36 0.33 -2.27
CA TYR A 272 44.17 -0.48 -1.94
C TYR A 272 42.95 -0.05 -2.78
N ILE A 273 42.74 1.25 -2.97
CA ILE A 273 41.64 1.78 -3.79
C ILE A 273 41.87 1.45 -5.27
N ASP A 274 43.09 1.59 -5.78
CA ASP A 274 43.45 1.20 -7.15
C ASP A 274 43.21 -0.28 -7.41
N ASN A 275 43.59 -1.15 -6.47
CA ASN A 275 43.30 -2.58 -6.58
C ASN A 275 41.79 -2.86 -6.48
N SER A 276 41.08 -2.17 -5.60
CA SER A 276 39.62 -2.27 -5.47
C SER A 276 38.92 -1.89 -6.79
N LYS A 277 39.40 -0.85 -7.46
CA LYS A 277 38.87 -0.38 -8.74
C LYS A 277 38.91 -1.45 -9.82
N LYS A 278 40.01 -2.22 -9.91
CA LYS A 278 40.14 -3.32 -10.89
C LYS A 278 39.01 -4.36 -10.75
N PHE A 279 38.64 -4.72 -9.52
CA PHE A 279 37.54 -5.64 -9.26
C PHE A 279 36.19 -5.06 -9.66
N ILE A 280 35.96 -3.78 -9.35
CA ILE A 280 34.73 -3.07 -9.70
C ILE A 280 34.59 -2.95 -11.22
N GLU A 281 35.65 -2.59 -11.94
CA GLU A 281 35.64 -2.49 -13.41
C GLU A 281 35.37 -3.85 -14.07
N ALA A 282 36.02 -4.92 -13.59
CA ALA A 282 35.76 -6.28 -14.07
C ALA A 282 34.32 -6.71 -13.82
N LEU A 283 33.75 -6.36 -12.66
CA LEU A 283 32.36 -6.66 -12.33
C LEU A 283 31.39 -5.87 -13.22
N ILE A 284 31.61 -4.57 -13.41
CA ILE A 284 30.76 -3.70 -14.24
C ILE A 284 30.65 -4.25 -15.68
N ASP A 285 31.74 -4.78 -16.26
CA ASP A 285 31.73 -5.31 -17.63
C ASP A 285 30.81 -6.54 -17.83
N ILE A 286 30.51 -7.26 -16.74
CA ILE A 286 29.69 -8.48 -16.80
C ILE A 286 28.27 -8.33 -16.27
N MET A 287 27.99 -7.27 -15.50
CA MET A 287 26.68 -7.04 -14.89
C MET A 287 25.60 -6.78 -15.95
N ASP A 288 24.36 -7.11 -15.61
CA ASP A 288 23.21 -6.66 -16.40
C ASP A 288 23.08 -5.13 -16.38
N GLU A 289 22.52 -4.54 -17.45
CA GLU A 289 22.33 -3.10 -17.59
C GLU A 289 21.42 -2.49 -16.49
N ASN A 290 20.55 -3.28 -15.87
CA ASN A 290 19.73 -2.89 -14.73
C ASN A 290 20.28 -3.41 -13.39
N GLY A 291 21.55 -3.80 -13.37
CA GLY A 291 22.21 -4.45 -12.24
C GLY A 291 22.34 -3.59 -10.98
N VAL A 292 22.35 -4.25 -9.83
CA VAL A 292 22.59 -3.65 -8.49
C VAL A 292 23.87 -4.23 -7.90
N ILE A 293 24.71 -3.40 -7.28
CA ILE A 293 25.95 -3.81 -6.63
C ILE A 293 25.88 -3.40 -5.15
N VAL A 294 26.02 -4.36 -4.25
CA VAL A 294 25.95 -4.17 -2.80
C VAL A 294 27.30 -4.56 -2.19
N ILE A 295 27.96 -3.61 -1.54
CA ILE A 295 29.33 -3.78 -1.03
C ILE A 295 29.33 -3.55 0.47
N ILE A 296 29.76 -4.55 1.23
CA ILE A 296 29.98 -4.43 2.67
C ILE A 296 31.44 -4.04 2.90
N ILE A 297 31.70 -2.88 3.49
CA ILE A 297 33.06 -2.39 3.74
C ILE A 297 33.23 -1.77 5.13
N GLY A 298 34.35 -2.08 5.78
CA GLY A 298 34.76 -1.51 7.05
C GLY A 298 35.79 -0.39 6.90
N GLU A 299 35.85 0.49 7.90
CA GLU A 299 36.91 1.50 8.02
C GLU A 299 38.18 0.90 8.65
N SER A 300 39.34 1.43 8.28
CA SER A 300 40.62 1.11 8.92
C SER A 300 41.01 2.23 9.89
N TYR A 301 41.21 1.85 11.15
CA TYR A 301 41.74 2.73 12.21
C TYR A 301 43.24 2.52 12.49
N SER A 302 43.90 1.63 11.74
CA SER A 302 45.33 1.37 11.89
C SER A 302 46.14 2.64 11.58
N GLY A 303 46.80 3.20 12.60
CA GLY A 303 47.49 4.48 12.51
C GLY A 303 46.56 5.69 12.32
N GLY A 304 45.33 5.63 12.84
CA GLY A 304 44.31 6.69 12.76
C GLY A 304 43.25 6.43 11.68
N TYR A 305 42.19 7.27 11.65
CA TYR A 305 41.12 7.19 10.65
C TYR A 305 41.67 7.44 9.24
N LYS A 306 41.39 6.53 8.30
CA LYS A 306 41.98 6.55 6.94
C LYS A 306 41.01 6.97 5.84
N SER A 307 39.74 7.20 6.16
CA SER A 307 38.69 7.55 5.20
C SER A 307 38.56 6.52 4.06
N VAL A 308 38.81 5.23 4.35
CA VAL A 308 38.75 4.16 3.34
C VAL A 308 37.38 4.12 2.69
N ILE A 309 36.31 4.22 3.49
CA ILE A 309 34.93 4.14 3.01
C ILE A 309 34.64 5.31 2.04
N THR A 310 34.99 6.54 2.41
CA THR A 310 34.77 7.72 1.57
C THR A 310 35.56 7.65 0.26
N ARG A 311 36.81 7.18 0.30
CA ARG A 311 37.61 7.00 -0.93
C ARG A 311 37.04 5.89 -1.82
N TYR A 312 36.51 4.83 -1.22
CA TYR A 312 35.83 3.76 -1.95
C TYR A 312 34.55 4.27 -2.62
N GLU A 313 33.74 5.08 -1.93
CA GLU A 313 32.56 5.75 -2.51
C GLU A 313 32.94 6.61 -3.75
N MET A 314 34.02 7.39 -3.67
CA MET A 314 34.49 8.19 -4.82
C MET A 314 34.95 7.30 -5.99
N MET A 315 35.72 6.25 -5.71
CA MET A 315 36.17 5.30 -6.73
C MET A 315 35.00 4.62 -7.44
N LEU A 316 33.91 4.28 -6.72
CA LEU A 316 32.70 3.72 -7.32
C LEU A 316 32.06 4.71 -8.31
N LEU A 317 31.92 5.97 -7.93
CA LEU A 317 31.37 7.02 -8.82
C LEU A 317 32.24 7.22 -10.05
N GLU A 318 33.56 7.25 -9.89
CA GLU A 318 34.52 7.36 -10.99
C GLU A 318 34.49 6.15 -11.93
N SER A 319 34.18 4.97 -11.39
CA SER A 319 34.02 3.72 -12.17
C SER A 319 32.70 3.67 -12.94
N GLY A 320 31.80 4.65 -12.76
CA GLY A 320 30.61 4.84 -13.57
C GLY A 320 29.33 4.22 -13.02
N VAL A 321 29.29 3.78 -11.75
CA VAL A 321 28.05 3.36 -11.07
C VAL A 321 27.38 4.54 -10.35
N GLU A 322 26.08 4.42 -10.12
CA GLU A 322 25.30 5.39 -9.33
C GLU A 322 25.07 4.83 -7.92
N ILE A 323 25.43 5.59 -6.89
CA ILE A 323 25.15 5.21 -5.49
C ILE A 323 23.69 5.52 -5.15
N ILE A 324 22.92 4.49 -4.81
CA ILE A 324 21.52 4.60 -4.34
C ILE A 324 21.51 5.12 -2.90
N GLY A 325 22.41 4.61 -2.08
CA GLY A 325 22.53 5.01 -0.68
C GLY A 325 23.50 4.15 0.09
N LYS A 326 23.62 4.47 1.38
CA LYS A 326 24.45 3.73 2.33
C LYS A 326 23.66 3.30 3.55
N SER A 327 24.01 2.14 4.08
CA SER A 327 23.38 1.52 5.23
C SER A 327 24.45 1.19 6.28
N PRO A 328 24.48 1.86 7.44
CA PRO A 328 25.35 1.45 8.54
C PRO A 328 24.92 0.07 9.04
N TRP A 329 25.88 -0.84 9.18
CA TRP A 329 25.70 -2.12 9.83
C TRP A 329 26.33 -2.09 11.22
N ILE A 330 25.49 -2.03 12.25
CA ILE A 330 25.89 -2.01 13.65
C ILE A 330 25.92 -3.45 14.20
N LYS A 331 27.10 -3.87 14.67
CA LYS A 331 27.29 -5.19 15.27
C LYS A 331 26.93 -5.18 16.74
N SER A 332 25.90 -5.93 17.14
CA SER A 332 25.41 -5.95 18.54
C SER A 332 26.40 -6.57 19.52
N ASN A 333 27.27 -7.46 19.06
CA ASN A 333 28.30 -8.17 19.84
C ASN A 333 29.68 -8.06 19.17
N SER A 334 30.04 -6.85 18.71
CA SER A 334 31.37 -6.61 18.10
C SER A 334 32.51 -7.08 19.01
N THR A 335 33.65 -7.44 18.41
CA THR A 335 34.89 -7.64 19.16
C THR A 335 35.30 -6.32 19.82
N PRO A 336 35.72 -6.31 21.10
CA PRO A 336 36.22 -5.11 21.76
C PRO A 336 37.49 -4.58 21.11
N VAL A 337 37.38 -3.49 20.35
CA VAL A 337 38.52 -2.72 19.85
C VAL A 337 38.71 -1.49 20.74
N ILE A 338 39.91 -1.32 21.28
CA ILE A 338 40.29 -0.14 22.07
C ILE A 338 41.10 0.78 21.17
N LEU A 339 40.55 1.96 20.89
CA LEU A 339 41.26 3.03 20.21
C LEU A 339 41.77 4.03 21.25
N LYS A 340 42.95 4.59 21.02
CA LYS A 340 43.60 5.53 21.95
C LYS A 340 42.85 6.86 22.06
N ASP A 341 42.48 7.43 20.91
CA ASP A 341 42.00 8.81 20.80
C ASP A 341 40.57 8.89 20.19
N PHE A 342 39.80 7.79 20.23
CA PHE A 342 38.45 7.74 19.65
C PHE A 342 37.54 6.71 20.34
N PHE A 343 36.23 6.80 20.06
CA PHE A 343 35.25 5.81 20.51
C PHE A 343 35.48 4.45 19.85
N ARG A 344 35.03 3.39 20.51
CA ARG A 344 35.06 2.03 19.97
C ARG A 344 34.21 1.95 18.69
N PRO A 345 34.79 1.58 17.54
CA PRO A 345 34.03 1.32 16.34
C PRO A 345 33.22 0.03 16.52
N VAL A 346 31.96 0.07 16.11
CA VAL A 346 31.03 -1.08 16.21
C VAL A 346 30.35 -1.38 14.89
N ASP A 347 30.70 -0.63 13.84
CA ASP A 347 29.97 -0.57 12.60
C ASP A 347 30.84 -0.87 11.38
N GLU A 348 30.15 -1.30 10.33
CA GLU A 348 30.62 -1.30 8.95
C GLU A 348 29.62 -0.52 8.10
N THR A 349 29.96 -0.25 6.85
CA THR A 349 29.07 0.44 5.90
C THR A 349 28.74 -0.48 4.74
N ILE A 350 27.46 -0.55 4.40
CA ILE A 350 26.97 -1.22 3.21
C ILE A 350 26.65 -0.16 2.17
N LEU A 351 27.39 -0.15 1.08
CA LEU A 351 27.18 0.72 -0.08
C LEU A 351 26.27 0.01 -1.07
N VAL A 352 25.20 0.68 -1.49
CA VAL A 352 24.26 0.15 -2.48
C VAL A 352 24.36 1.02 -3.73
N CYS A 353 24.77 0.40 -4.83
CA CYS A 353 24.97 1.03 -6.12
C CYS A 353 24.07 0.36 -7.17
N LYS A 354 23.86 1.05 -8.28
CA LYS A 354 23.26 0.51 -9.49
C LYS A 354 24.05 0.92 -10.72
N MET A 355 23.88 0.16 -11.79
CA MET A 355 24.42 0.55 -13.09
C MET A 355 23.83 1.90 -13.52
N LYS A 356 24.60 2.69 -14.28
CA LYS A 356 24.18 4.03 -14.72
C LYS A 356 22.86 3.97 -15.50
N GLY A 357 21.86 4.73 -15.05
CA GLY A 357 20.53 4.73 -15.66
C GLY A 357 19.65 3.49 -15.39
N ALA A 358 20.11 2.54 -14.56
CA ALA A 358 19.37 1.31 -14.27
C ALA A 358 17.99 1.57 -13.65
N LYS A 359 17.01 0.75 -14.05
CA LYS A 359 15.69 0.63 -13.43
C LYS A 359 15.71 -0.53 -12.43
N VAL A 360 15.79 -0.21 -11.15
CA VAL A 360 15.95 -1.20 -10.08
C VAL A 360 14.61 -1.76 -9.62
N ASN A 361 14.58 -3.07 -9.33
CA ASN A 361 13.51 -3.67 -8.55
C ASN A 361 13.72 -3.35 -7.08
N PHE A 362 12.67 -2.97 -6.36
CA PHE A 362 12.77 -2.68 -4.93
C PHE A 362 11.54 -3.14 -4.14
N ASN A 363 11.72 -4.20 -3.35
CA ASN A 363 10.74 -4.89 -2.52
C ASN A 363 11.17 -4.83 -1.04
N PRO A 364 11.03 -3.67 -0.38
CA PRO A 364 11.67 -3.43 0.92
C PRO A 364 11.32 -4.48 1.98
N LYS A 365 12.29 -4.80 2.83
CA LYS A 365 12.03 -5.52 4.08
C LYS A 365 11.08 -4.72 4.96
N MET A 366 10.06 -5.40 5.48
CA MET A 366 8.99 -4.81 6.28
C MET A 366 9.11 -5.29 7.72
N LYS A 367 8.65 -4.49 8.66
CA LYS A 367 8.47 -4.84 10.07
C LYS A 367 7.07 -4.45 10.51
N LYS A 368 6.51 -5.20 11.46
CA LYS A 368 5.23 -4.85 12.09
C LYS A 368 5.31 -3.46 12.71
N THR A 369 4.25 -2.70 12.54
CA THR A 369 4.05 -1.44 13.25
C THR A 369 3.72 -1.71 14.73
N LYS A 370 3.89 -0.71 15.60
CA LYS A 370 3.60 -0.84 17.04
C LYS A 370 2.16 -1.30 17.29
N GLU A 371 1.21 -0.80 16.50
CA GLU A 371 -0.19 -1.13 16.63
C GLU A 371 -0.55 -2.46 15.95
N GLY A 372 0.27 -2.95 15.03
CA GLY A 372 0.08 -4.23 14.33
C GLY A 372 -1.18 -4.32 13.48
N LYS A 373 -1.91 -3.22 13.27
CA LYS A 373 -3.19 -3.18 12.56
C LYS A 373 -3.26 -2.00 11.59
N LYS A 374 -4.04 -2.19 10.53
CA LYS A 374 -4.38 -1.14 9.59
C LYS A 374 -5.32 -0.13 10.24
N MET A 375 -5.04 1.18 10.08
CA MET A 375 -5.90 2.25 10.60
C MET A 375 -5.60 3.61 9.96
N VAL A 376 -6.56 4.54 10.06
CA VAL A 376 -6.33 5.95 9.69
C VAL A 376 -5.63 6.68 10.84
N LYS A 377 -4.54 7.38 10.53
CA LYS A 377 -3.82 8.24 11.48
C LYS A 377 -3.74 9.69 11.02
N LYS A 378 -3.68 10.60 11.99
CA LYS A 378 -3.41 12.02 11.74
C LYS A 378 -1.95 12.21 11.37
N SER A 379 -1.72 13.02 10.34
CA SER A 379 -0.40 13.54 9.96
C SER A 379 -0.23 14.97 10.49
N HIS A 380 0.92 15.57 10.24
CA HIS A 380 1.12 17.00 10.46
C HIS A 380 0.06 17.82 9.71
N LYS A 381 -0.42 18.87 10.36
CA LYS A 381 -1.37 19.81 9.75
C LYS A 381 -0.79 20.37 8.44
N ALA A 382 -1.67 20.69 7.50
CA ALA A 382 -1.29 21.47 6.33
C ALA A 382 -0.95 22.91 6.74
N LYS A 383 -0.31 23.67 5.83
CA LYS A 383 0.12 25.06 6.10
C LYS A 383 -1.05 25.97 6.48
N ASP A 384 -2.25 25.66 5.99
CA ASP A 384 -3.51 26.35 6.26
C ASP A 384 -4.18 25.91 7.59
N GLY A 385 -3.54 25.02 8.36
CA GLY A 385 -4.08 24.47 9.60
C GLY A 385 -5.03 23.28 9.43
N THR A 386 -5.32 22.85 8.19
CA THR A 386 -6.19 21.71 7.91
C THR A 386 -5.57 20.40 8.39
N ASN A 387 -6.37 19.56 9.06
CA ASN A 387 -5.93 18.23 9.47
C ASN A 387 -5.67 17.34 8.24
N ARG A 388 -4.53 16.66 8.22
CA ARG A 388 -4.20 15.65 7.21
C ARG A 388 -4.24 14.27 7.84
N PHE A 389 -4.60 13.28 7.01
CA PHE A 389 -4.70 11.90 7.43
C PHE A 389 -3.97 11.00 6.44
N PHE A 390 -3.50 9.86 6.92
CA PHE A 390 -2.91 8.81 6.09
C PHE A 390 -3.35 7.44 6.62
N VAL A 391 -3.32 6.44 5.74
CA VAL A 391 -3.53 5.05 6.16
C VAL A 391 -2.20 4.53 6.68
N GLN A 392 -2.15 4.08 7.93
CA GLN A 392 -1.09 3.21 8.41
C GLN A 392 -1.46 1.76 8.05
N ALA A 393 -0.50 1.02 7.48
CA ALA A 393 -0.63 -0.43 7.31
C ALA A 393 -0.17 -1.17 8.56
N GLU A 394 -0.41 -2.47 8.59
CA GLU A 394 0.06 -3.38 9.65
C GLU A 394 1.59 -3.38 9.77
N GLU A 395 2.27 -3.19 8.64
CA GLU A 395 3.73 -3.17 8.53
C GLU A 395 4.27 -1.85 7.95
N THR A 396 5.53 -1.58 8.23
CA THR A 396 6.29 -0.45 7.70
C THR A 396 7.66 -0.91 7.23
N VAL A 397 8.24 -0.18 6.28
CA VAL A 397 9.62 -0.40 5.81
C VAL A 397 10.60 -0.27 6.99
N VAL A 398 11.59 -1.16 7.05
CA VAL A 398 12.69 -1.09 8.03
C VAL A 398 13.59 0.13 7.78
N SER A 399 14.33 0.58 8.79
CA SER A 399 15.35 1.62 8.60
C SER A 399 16.52 1.10 7.76
N ASN A 400 17.27 2.01 7.14
CA ASN A 400 18.55 1.70 6.49
C ASN A 400 19.70 1.43 7.48
N VAL A 401 19.45 1.47 8.80
CA VAL A 401 20.41 1.01 9.81
C VAL A 401 20.16 -0.46 10.07
N ILE A 402 21.18 -1.28 9.82
CA ILE A 402 21.15 -2.74 10.00
C ILE A 402 21.76 -3.06 11.37
N ILE A 403 21.08 -3.85 12.18
CA ILE A 403 21.58 -4.26 13.49
C ILE A 403 21.47 -5.76 13.61
N THR A 404 22.61 -6.45 13.66
CA THR A 404 22.68 -7.91 13.82
C THR A 404 23.89 -8.27 14.68
N PRO A 405 23.93 -9.48 15.27
CA PRO A 405 25.19 -10.02 15.79
C PRO A 405 26.18 -10.31 14.65
N VAL A 406 27.45 -10.53 15.02
CA VAL A 406 28.46 -11.16 14.15
C VAL A 406 28.12 -12.64 13.94
N VAL A 407 28.74 -13.26 12.94
CA VAL A 407 28.49 -14.67 12.61
C VAL A 407 28.91 -15.59 13.75
N ASN A 408 28.14 -16.68 13.93
CA ASN A 408 28.48 -17.76 14.84
C ASN A 408 29.11 -18.91 14.05
N ASP A 409 30.29 -19.36 14.47
CA ASP A 409 31.03 -20.44 13.81
C ASP A 409 30.25 -21.77 13.76
N SER A 410 29.26 -21.96 14.64
CA SER A 410 28.37 -23.12 14.56
C SER A 410 27.59 -23.20 13.24
N GLU A 411 27.44 -22.08 12.51
CA GLU A 411 26.81 -22.04 11.19
C GLU A 411 27.60 -22.88 10.16
N TYR A 412 28.93 -22.96 10.26
CA TYR A 412 29.74 -23.73 9.31
C TYR A 412 29.81 -25.20 9.66
N LYS A 413 29.79 -25.52 10.96
CA LYS A 413 30.01 -26.88 11.46
C LYS A 413 28.95 -27.88 11.01
N LYS A 414 27.77 -27.42 10.60
CA LYS A 414 26.74 -28.26 9.97
C LYS A 414 27.12 -28.74 8.57
N TYR A 415 27.99 -28.02 7.88
CA TYR A 415 28.46 -28.36 6.53
C TYR A 415 29.84 -29.03 6.56
N ASP A 416 30.75 -28.47 7.37
CA ASP A 416 32.10 -29.01 7.56
C ASP A 416 32.60 -28.62 8.96
N PRO A 417 32.74 -29.58 9.90
CA PRO A 417 33.14 -29.33 11.29
C PRO A 417 34.52 -28.68 11.44
N ASP A 418 35.41 -28.88 10.47
CA ASP A 418 36.82 -28.45 10.53
C ASP A 418 37.05 -27.12 9.79
N PHE A 419 36.02 -26.61 9.10
CA PHE A 419 36.15 -25.37 8.35
C PHE A 419 36.12 -24.14 9.26
N THR A 420 36.99 -23.18 8.92
CA THR A 420 37.04 -21.86 9.55
C THR A 420 37.13 -20.78 8.48
N HIS A 421 36.46 -19.66 8.74
CA HIS A 421 36.47 -18.48 7.89
C HIS A 421 36.90 -17.26 8.68
N ASP A 422 37.85 -16.49 8.15
CA ASP A 422 38.46 -15.39 8.88
C ASP A 422 37.51 -14.21 9.09
N ALA A 423 36.76 -13.78 8.08
CA ALA A 423 35.95 -12.57 8.18
C ALA A 423 34.56 -12.73 7.55
N PRO A 424 33.69 -13.55 8.14
CA PRO A 424 32.36 -13.75 7.57
C PRO A 424 31.39 -12.63 7.93
N ALA A 425 30.44 -12.37 7.03
CA ALA A 425 29.26 -11.54 7.28
C ALA A 425 28.02 -12.44 7.46
N PRO A 426 27.08 -12.08 8.36
CA PRO A 426 25.92 -12.90 8.66
C PRO A 426 24.93 -12.92 7.50
N MET A 427 24.26 -14.05 7.30
CA MET A 427 23.24 -14.21 6.25
C MET A 427 22.15 -13.14 6.33
N ASP A 428 21.76 -12.71 7.53
CA ASP A 428 20.74 -11.66 7.74
C ASP A 428 21.08 -10.34 7.02
N VAL A 429 22.37 -10.00 6.94
CA VAL A 429 22.83 -8.81 6.21
C VAL A 429 22.61 -8.99 4.72
N TYR A 430 22.99 -10.13 4.15
CA TYR A 430 22.73 -10.47 2.74
C TYR A 430 21.22 -10.48 2.44
N GLN A 431 20.45 -11.16 3.28
CA GLN A 431 19.02 -11.38 3.09
C GLN A 431 18.26 -10.07 2.90
N GLN A 432 18.58 -9.03 3.67
CA GLN A 432 17.89 -7.76 3.57
C GLN A 432 18.01 -7.12 2.17
N PHE A 433 19.17 -7.19 1.53
CA PHE A 433 19.37 -6.59 0.21
C PHE A 433 18.94 -7.53 -0.91
N VAL A 434 19.21 -8.83 -0.78
CA VAL A 434 18.78 -9.82 -1.78
C VAL A 434 17.26 -9.84 -1.92
N GLU A 435 16.51 -9.96 -0.81
CA GLU A 435 15.05 -9.92 -0.84
C GLU A 435 14.51 -8.59 -1.38
N SER A 436 15.25 -7.49 -1.17
CA SER A 436 14.81 -6.17 -1.60
C SER A 436 15.06 -5.92 -3.09
N TYR A 437 16.16 -6.40 -3.66
CA TYR A 437 16.57 -6.02 -5.02
C TYR A 437 16.39 -7.11 -6.07
N THR A 438 16.05 -8.34 -5.67
CA THR A 438 15.91 -9.46 -6.61
C THR A 438 14.48 -9.94 -6.78
N LEU A 439 14.26 -10.66 -7.88
CA LEU A 439 13.06 -11.44 -8.19
C LEU A 439 13.49 -12.88 -8.50
N PRO A 440 12.62 -13.88 -8.24
CA PRO A 440 12.90 -15.28 -8.57
C PRO A 440 13.33 -15.47 -10.03
N GLY A 441 14.36 -16.28 -10.23
CA GLY A 441 14.97 -16.56 -11.53
C GLY A 441 16.11 -15.60 -11.94
N MET A 442 16.32 -14.51 -11.21
CA MET A 442 17.49 -13.66 -11.43
C MET A 442 18.80 -14.40 -11.15
N THR A 443 19.88 -13.94 -11.77
CA THR A 443 21.23 -14.46 -11.50
C THR A 443 21.96 -13.48 -10.60
N CYS A 444 22.52 -13.98 -9.51
CA CYS A 444 23.24 -13.22 -8.49
C CYS A 444 24.70 -13.65 -8.45
N ILE A 445 25.61 -12.73 -8.15
CA ILE A 445 27.05 -13.02 -8.02
C ILE A 445 27.62 -12.51 -6.70
N ASP A 446 28.50 -13.31 -6.10
CA ASP A 446 29.41 -12.87 -5.05
C ASP A 446 30.84 -13.09 -5.54
N ILE A 447 31.58 -11.99 -5.75
CA ILE A 447 32.94 -12.02 -6.30
C ILE A 447 34.03 -12.22 -5.23
N PHE A 448 33.65 -12.39 -3.96
CA PHE A 448 34.53 -12.78 -2.86
C PHE A 448 33.77 -13.75 -1.94
N CYS A 449 33.31 -14.87 -2.52
CA CYS A 449 32.23 -15.64 -1.93
C CYS A 449 32.59 -16.37 -0.63
N GLY A 450 33.87 -16.55 -0.30
CA GLY A 450 34.32 -17.05 0.99
C GLY A 450 33.62 -18.33 1.42
N ALA A 451 32.85 -18.27 2.50
CA ALA A 451 32.10 -19.41 3.04
C ALA A 451 30.66 -19.58 2.46
N GLY A 452 30.30 -18.81 1.43
CA GLY A 452 29.10 -19.04 0.63
C GLY A 452 27.78 -18.58 1.25
N GLN A 453 27.80 -17.74 2.29
CA GLN A 453 26.57 -17.18 2.90
C GLN A 453 25.71 -16.46 1.87
N GLY A 454 26.31 -15.59 1.05
CA GLY A 454 25.62 -14.86 0.00
C GLY A 454 24.97 -15.80 -1.02
N LEU A 455 25.68 -16.85 -1.43
CA LEU A 455 25.18 -17.84 -2.40
C LEU A 455 23.95 -18.59 -1.90
N GLU A 456 23.97 -19.01 -0.63
CA GLU A 456 22.80 -19.66 0.00
C GLU A 456 21.61 -18.71 0.06
N VAL A 457 21.84 -17.45 0.42
CA VAL A 457 20.77 -16.43 0.44
C VAL A 457 20.19 -16.19 -0.97
N PHE A 458 21.04 -16.12 -2.00
CA PHE A 458 20.58 -16.00 -3.39
C PHE A 458 19.68 -17.18 -3.77
N ALA A 459 20.14 -18.41 -3.52
CA ALA A 459 19.40 -19.62 -3.86
C ALA A 459 18.07 -19.75 -3.09
N ARG A 460 18.05 -19.38 -1.80
CA ARG A 460 16.83 -19.37 -0.99
C ARG A 460 15.83 -18.30 -1.43
N ASN A 461 16.30 -17.22 -2.04
CA ASN A 461 15.43 -16.22 -2.65
C ASN A 461 15.04 -16.57 -4.11
N GLY A 462 15.16 -17.84 -4.50
CA GLY A 462 14.80 -18.32 -5.83
C GLY A 462 15.69 -17.81 -6.94
N CYS A 463 16.91 -17.35 -6.64
CA CYS A 463 17.84 -16.83 -7.63
C CYS A 463 18.95 -17.85 -7.94
N ASN A 464 19.50 -17.80 -9.16
CA ASN A 464 20.71 -18.53 -9.49
C ASN A 464 21.92 -17.86 -8.82
N ALA A 465 22.90 -18.66 -8.40
CA ALA A 465 24.02 -18.18 -7.61
C ALA A 465 25.37 -18.42 -8.31
N ILE A 466 26.17 -17.38 -8.44
CA ILE A 466 27.57 -17.47 -8.88
C ILE A 466 28.48 -17.04 -7.74
N GLY A 467 29.42 -17.90 -7.35
CA GLY A 467 30.48 -17.56 -6.42
C GLY A 467 31.83 -17.51 -7.11
N VAL A 468 32.65 -16.53 -6.79
CA VAL A 468 34.05 -16.47 -7.20
C VAL A 468 34.91 -16.27 -5.97
N ASP A 469 35.93 -17.10 -5.81
CA ASP A 469 36.96 -16.90 -4.79
C ASP A 469 38.31 -17.45 -5.26
N ILE A 470 39.39 -16.81 -4.82
CA ILE A 470 40.75 -17.25 -5.13
C ILE A 470 41.22 -18.36 -4.19
N ASP A 471 40.66 -18.45 -2.98
CA ASP A 471 41.02 -19.48 -2.00
C ASP A 471 40.34 -20.82 -2.34
N PRO A 472 41.09 -21.86 -2.76
CA PRO A 472 40.51 -23.15 -3.10
C PRO A 472 39.79 -23.82 -1.91
N VAL A 473 40.21 -23.55 -0.68
CA VAL A 473 39.56 -24.10 0.54
C VAL A 473 38.16 -23.52 0.71
N SER A 474 38.02 -22.21 0.48
CA SER A 474 36.74 -21.51 0.52
C SER A 474 35.81 -21.96 -0.61
N VAL A 475 36.37 -22.16 -1.82
CA VAL A 475 35.61 -22.70 -2.97
C VAL A 475 35.12 -24.12 -2.71
N GLU A 476 35.94 -25.00 -2.16
CA GLU A 476 35.53 -26.36 -1.81
C GLU A 476 34.39 -26.34 -0.79
N PHE A 477 34.51 -25.53 0.27
CA PHE A 477 33.47 -25.38 1.27
C PHE A 477 32.17 -24.80 0.69
N CYS A 478 32.26 -23.76 -0.15
CA CYS A 478 31.11 -23.20 -0.87
C CYS A 478 30.37 -24.28 -1.67
N ASN A 479 31.09 -25.13 -2.40
CA ASN A 479 30.47 -26.22 -3.15
C ASN A 479 29.77 -27.22 -2.23
N LYS A 480 30.39 -27.64 -1.12
CA LYS A 480 29.76 -28.53 -0.13
C LYS A 480 28.45 -27.93 0.40
N ARG A 481 28.51 -26.67 0.86
CA ARG A 481 27.37 -25.90 1.36
C ARG A 481 26.22 -25.85 0.34
N MET A 482 26.51 -25.42 -0.88
CA MET A 482 25.47 -25.21 -1.90
C MET A 482 24.85 -26.53 -2.40
N ASN A 483 25.65 -27.60 -2.52
CA ASN A 483 25.10 -28.92 -2.85
C ASN A 483 24.14 -29.43 -1.77
N MET A 484 24.46 -29.22 -0.49
CA MET A 484 23.55 -29.55 0.61
C MET A 484 22.29 -28.67 0.57
N VAL A 485 22.44 -27.35 0.44
CA VAL A 485 21.30 -26.41 0.40
C VAL A 485 20.31 -26.73 -0.73
N LEU A 486 20.80 -27.06 -1.93
CA LEU A 486 19.93 -27.40 -3.06
C LEU A 486 19.41 -28.84 -3.01
N GLY A 487 20.15 -29.76 -2.39
CA GLY A 487 19.71 -31.14 -2.17
C GLY A 487 18.71 -31.31 -1.02
N GLU A 488 18.71 -30.40 -0.04
CA GLU A 488 17.89 -30.44 1.18
C GLU A 488 16.61 -29.58 1.11
N ARG A 489 16.22 -29.01 -0.04
CA ARG A 489 14.93 -28.28 -0.15
C ARG A 489 13.79 -29.20 0.27
N THR A 490 13.37 -29.06 1.53
CA THR A 490 12.58 -30.08 2.23
C THR A 490 11.12 -29.98 1.81
N GLU A 491 10.47 -31.13 1.83
CA GLU A 491 9.02 -31.35 1.63
C GLU A 491 8.15 -30.38 2.47
N SER A 492 8.69 -29.86 3.58
CA SER A 492 8.08 -28.85 4.46
C SER A 492 7.96 -27.45 3.82
N GLU A 493 8.98 -26.98 3.09
CA GLU A 493 8.92 -25.67 2.42
C GLU A 493 7.94 -25.70 1.23
N LEU A 494 7.87 -26.85 0.56
CA LEU A 494 6.92 -27.14 -0.53
C LEU A 494 5.47 -27.22 -0.02
N GLN A 495 5.22 -27.86 1.15
CA GLN A 495 3.89 -27.93 1.76
C GLN A 495 3.35 -26.56 2.19
N GLN A 496 4.22 -25.68 2.71
CA GLN A 496 3.81 -24.35 3.16
C GLN A 496 3.46 -23.42 1.98
N ALA A 497 4.10 -23.59 0.83
CA ALA A 497 3.77 -22.90 -0.41
C ALA A 497 2.42 -23.36 -1.02
N LEU A 498 2.10 -24.66 -0.93
CA LEU A 498 0.84 -25.23 -1.42
C LEU A 498 -0.39 -24.72 -0.64
N ILE A 499 -0.24 -24.43 0.66
CA ILE A 499 -1.31 -23.86 1.49
C ILE A 499 -1.64 -22.44 1.03
N ILE A 500 -0.62 -21.62 0.75
CA ILE A 500 -0.79 -20.22 0.31
C ILE A 500 -1.48 -20.14 -1.06
N GLU A 501 -1.11 -21.01 -2.02
CA GLU A 501 -1.79 -21.05 -3.33
C GLU A 501 -3.27 -21.47 -3.22
N SER A 502 -3.62 -22.28 -2.22
CA SER A 502 -5.00 -22.72 -2.02
C SER A 502 -5.90 -21.61 -1.48
N GLU A 503 -5.36 -20.73 -0.62
CA GLU A 503 -6.08 -19.57 -0.06
C GLU A 503 -6.33 -18.48 -1.13
N ASP A 504 -5.38 -18.29 -2.06
CA ASP A 504 -5.52 -17.35 -3.18
C ASP A 504 -6.59 -17.78 -4.20
N ARG A 505 -6.74 -19.08 -4.47
CA ARG A 505 -7.80 -19.59 -5.37
C ARG A 505 -9.20 -19.42 -4.77
N LEU A 506 -9.31 -19.52 -3.44
CA LEU A 506 -10.58 -19.33 -2.73
C LEU A 506 -10.99 -17.86 -2.69
N THR A 507 -10.04 -16.94 -2.62
CA THR A 507 -10.30 -15.49 -2.63
C THR A 507 -10.51 -14.90 -4.03
N ALA A 508 -9.95 -15.50 -5.09
CA ALA A 508 -10.21 -15.10 -6.48
C ALA A 508 -11.57 -15.59 -7.03
N ALA A 509 -12.20 -16.57 -6.36
CA ALA A 509 -13.49 -17.14 -6.73
C ALA A 509 -14.69 -16.50 -5.98
N ALA A 510 -14.43 -15.56 -5.07
CA ALA A 510 -15.41 -14.79 -4.30
C ALA A 510 -15.43 -13.32 -4.78
#